data_AF-A0A133U509-F1
#
_entry.id   AF-A0A133U509-F1
#
_cell.length_a   1.000
_cell.length_b   1.000
_cell.length_c   1.000
_cell.angle_alpha   90.00
_cell.angle_beta   90.00
_cell.angle_gamma   90.00
#
_symmetry.space_group_name_H-M   'P 1'
#
loop_
_entity.id
_entity.type
_entity.pdbx_description
1 polymer ?
#
loop_
_entity_poly.entity_id
_entity_poly.type
_entity_poly.pdbx_seq_one_letter_code
_entity_poly.pdbx_strand_id
1 'polypeptide(L)'
;VVTDLDGKVVDQLEAWRRGAWMVVHAHGDNLEEIKKVVPRLEGRVLGTTQVDQPEQLPNFGGFTDGDRAAFMLHEFGASRIYLAGMDLGEEIGRYSGRTQRDRKPIKLEICGELLSWLAGELGADLVNVTAEGEEIPGVPRREIS
;
A
#
# COMPACT_ATOMS: atom_id res chain seq x y z
N VAL A 1 2.06 2.63 -8.60
CA VAL A 1 0.77 2.27 -8.01
C VAL A 1 0.88 0.85 -7.52
N VAL A 2 0.87 0.63 -6.20
CA VAL A 2 0.72 -0.71 -5.62
C VAL A 2 -0.76 -0.88 -5.32
N THR A 3 -1.37 -1.96 -5.78
CA THR A 3 -2.82 -2.13 -5.67
C THR A 3 -3.27 -3.58 -5.77
N ASP A 4 -4.36 -3.90 -5.09
CA ASP A 4 -5.17 -5.10 -5.31
C ASP A 4 -6.22 -4.96 -6.43
N LEU A 5 -6.24 -3.83 -7.15
CA LEU A 5 -7.24 -3.45 -8.15
C LEU A 5 -8.65 -3.21 -7.60
N ASP A 6 -8.78 -2.80 -6.33
CA ASP A 6 -10.04 -2.33 -5.76
C ASP A 6 -10.36 -0.85 -6.05
N GLY A 7 -11.46 -0.35 -5.48
CA GLY A 7 -11.79 1.07 -5.53
C GLY A 7 -12.01 1.61 -6.94
N LYS A 8 -11.39 2.76 -7.25
CA LYS A 8 -11.50 3.43 -8.55
C LYS A 8 -10.37 3.00 -9.48
N VAL A 9 -10.45 1.79 -10.02
CA VAL A 9 -9.47 1.23 -10.97
C VAL A 9 -9.15 2.17 -12.14
N VAL A 10 -10.11 2.99 -12.59
CA VAL A 10 -9.88 3.98 -13.67
C VAL A 10 -8.76 4.98 -13.31
N ASP A 11 -8.69 5.42 -12.06
CA ASP A 11 -7.68 6.38 -11.60
C ASP A 11 -6.29 5.70 -11.55
N GLN A 12 -6.24 4.43 -11.15
CA GLN A 12 -5.02 3.62 -11.16
C GLN A 12 -4.50 3.42 -12.61
N LEU A 13 -5.41 3.10 -13.54
CA LEU A 13 -5.08 2.97 -14.96
C LEU A 13 -4.59 4.28 -15.56
N GLU A 14 -5.17 5.42 -15.16
CA GLU A 14 -4.72 6.74 -15.60
C GLU A 14 -3.29 7.03 -15.10
N ALA A 15 -2.99 6.72 -13.83
CA ALA A 15 -1.63 6.85 -13.32
C ALA A 15 -0.63 5.97 -14.10
N TRP A 16 -0.99 4.73 -14.42
CA TRP A 16 -0.17 3.84 -15.26
C TRP A 16 0.02 4.39 -16.69
N ARG A 17 -1.04 4.93 -17.32
CA ARG A 17 -0.95 5.59 -18.64
C ARG A 17 -0.01 6.80 -18.61
N ARG A 18 0.06 7.50 -17.47
CA ARG A 18 0.98 8.63 -17.23
C ARG A 18 2.41 8.22 -16.89
N GLY A 19 2.73 6.92 -16.93
CA GLY A 19 4.09 6.40 -16.78
C GLY A 19 4.39 5.75 -15.43
N ALA A 20 3.42 5.67 -14.52
CA ALA A 20 3.62 4.93 -13.27
C ALA A 20 3.74 3.41 -13.54
N TRP A 21 4.50 2.71 -12.69
CA TRP A 21 4.45 1.27 -12.61
C TRP A 21 3.16 0.80 -11.93
N MET A 22 2.54 -0.24 -12.47
CA MET A 22 1.43 -0.95 -11.86
C MET A 22 1.97 -2.19 -11.15
N VAL A 23 1.93 -2.21 -9.83
CA VAL A 23 2.35 -3.34 -9.01
C VAL A 23 1.08 -3.98 -8.45
N VAL A 24 0.69 -5.10 -9.03
CA VAL A 24 -0.57 -5.77 -8.72
C VAL A 24 -0.34 -6.85 -7.68
N HIS A 25 -1.00 -6.70 -6.54
CA HIS A 25 -0.95 -7.67 -5.48
C HIS A 25 -2.12 -8.67 -5.61
N ALA A 26 -1.82 -9.95 -5.80
CA ALA A 26 -2.83 -11.00 -5.95
C ALA A 26 -3.20 -11.66 -4.62
N HIS A 27 -4.51 -11.76 -4.34
CA HIS A 27 -5.08 -12.50 -3.21
C HIS A 27 -6.39 -13.19 -3.63
N GLY A 28 -7.07 -13.88 -2.70
CA GLY A 28 -8.15 -14.82 -3.04
C GLY A 28 -9.38 -14.20 -3.70
N ASP A 29 -9.69 -12.93 -3.40
CA ASP A 29 -10.92 -12.24 -3.77
C ASP A 29 -10.78 -11.24 -4.93
N ASN A 30 -9.58 -10.98 -5.46
CA ASN A 30 -9.36 -10.04 -6.57
C ASN A 30 -9.01 -10.71 -7.92
N LEU A 31 -9.07 -12.04 -8.00
CA LEU A 31 -8.70 -12.80 -9.21
C LEU A 31 -9.50 -12.42 -10.47
N GLU A 32 -10.78 -12.07 -10.33
CA GLU A 32 -11.61 -11.65 -11.47
C GLU A 32 -11.14 -10.31 -12.05
N GLU A 33 -10.86 -9.31 -11.20
CA GLU A 33 -10.35 -8.02 -11.64
C GLU A 33 -8.95 -8.14 -12.23
N ILE A 34 -8.08 -8.98 -11.64
CA ILE A 34 -6.76 -9.28 -12.22
C ILE A 34 -6.90 -9.82 -13.64
N LYS A 35 -7.74 -10.83 -13.87
CA LYS A 35 -7.96 -11.44 -15.20
C LYS A 35 -8.54 -10.46 -16.22
N LYS A 36 -9.27 -9.45 -15.75
CA LYS A 36 -9.88 -8.42 -16.60
C LYS A 36 -8.92 -7.29 -16.93
N VAL A 37 -8.12 -6.85 -15.97
CA VAL A 37 -7.28 -5.65 -16.08
C VAL A 37 -5.88 -5.97 -16.55
N VAL A 38 -5.18 -6.90 -15.91
CA VAL A 38 -3.75 -7.16 -16.14
C VAL A 38 -3.44 -7.53 -17.59
N PRO A 39 -4.22 -8.37 -18.29
CA PRO A 39 -3.95 -8.70 -19.70
C PRO A 39 -4.03 -7.51 -20.67
N ARG A 40 -4.58 -6.37 -20.25
CA ARG A 40 -4.73 -5.15 -21.06
C ARG A 40 -3.61 -4.15 -20.82
N LEU A 41 -2.68 -4.43 -19.90
CA LEU A 41 -1.58 -3.55 -19.54
C LEU A 41 -0.32 -3.96 -20.32
N GLU A 42 0.25 -3.02 -21.06
CA GLU A 42 1.46 -3.22 -21.85
C GLU A 42 2.69 -2.65 -21.13
N GLY A 43 3.48 -3.53 -20.51
CA GLY A 43 4.70 -3.14 -19.79
C GLY A 43 4.46 -2.30 -18.53
N ARG A 44 5.52 -2.06 -17.75
CA ARG A 44 5.45 -1.40 -16.42
C ARG A 44 4.44 -2.06 -15.48
N VAL A 45 4.35 -3.39 -15.53
CA VAL A 45 3.51 -4.21 -14.65
C VAL A 45 4.40 -5.17 -13.87
N LEU A 46 4.21 -5.24 -12.56
CA LEU A 46 4.85 -6.19 -11.67
C LEU A 46 3.78 -6.90 -10.84
N GLY A 47 3.90 -8.21 -10.63
CA GLY A 47 3.06 -8.95 -9.70
C GLY A 47 3.71 -9.05 -8.32
N THR A 48 2.91 -9.08 -7.25
CA THR A 48 3.38 -9.39 -5.88
C THR A 48 2.32 -10.20 -5.13
N THR A 49 2.70 -10.81 -4.00
CA THR A 49 1.86 -11.72 -3.21
C THR A 49 1.90 -11.38 -1.71
N GLN A 50 0.89 -11.84 -0.98
CA GLN A 50 0.69 -11.72 0.47
C GLN A 50 1.03 -13.03 1.19
N VAL A 51 1.06 -14.15 0.45
CA VAL A 51 1.32 -15.49 1.00
C VAL A 51 2.74 -15.94 0.69
N ASP A 52 3.16 -16.99 1.40
CA ASP A 52 4.45 -17.63 1.17
C ASP A 52 4.60 -18.07 -0.30
N GLN A 53 5.80 -17.87 -0.82
CA GLN A 53 6.05 -17.53 -2.22
C GLN A 53 5.59 -18.64 -3.20
N PRO A 54 4.68 -18.36 -4.15
CA PRO A 54 4.78 -19.00 -5.45
C PRO A 54 6.12 -18.54 -6.07
N GLU A 55 6.96 -19.47 -6.53
CA GLU A 55 8.37 -19.27 -6.96
C GLU A 55 8.66 -18.08 -7.90
N GLN A 56 7.63 -17.42 -8.43
CA GLN A 56 7.71 -16.40 -9.48
C GLN A 56 7.21 -15.01 -9.03
N LEU A 57 6.70 -14.86 -7.80
CA LEU A 57 6.16 -13.58 -7.31
C LEU A 57 6.88 -13.14 -6.03
N PRO A 58 7.53 -11.96 -6.01
CA PRO A 58 8.13 -11.43 -4.81
C PRO A 58 7.05 -11.06 -3.77
N ASN A 59 7.34 -11.33 -2.51
CA ASN A 59 6.61 -10.78 -1.37
C ASN A 59 7.53 -9.79 -0.67
N PHE A 60 7.21 -8.50 -0.76
CA PHE A 60 8.00 -7.43 -0.14
C PHE A 60 7.68 -7.23 1.34
N GLY A 61 6.61 -7.84 1.86
CA GLY A 61 6.02 -7.51 3.15
C GLY A 61 4.83 -6.57 3.03
N GLY A 62 4.38 -6.03 4.17
CA GLY A 62 3.16 -5.23 4.26
C GLY A 62 1.87 -6.06 4.24
N PHE A 63 0.80 -5.46 4.74
CA PHE A 63 -0.52 -6.06 4.88
C PHE A 63 -1.56 -5.39 3.98
N THR A 64 -1.58 -4.07 3.92
CA THR A 64 -2.41 -3.26 3.01
C THR A 64 -1.63 -2.88 1.74
N ASP A 65 -2.27 -2.18 0.80
CA ASP A 65 -1.55 -1.64 -0.37
C ASP A 65 -0.53 -0.55 0.01
N GLY A 66 -0.83 0.24 1.05
CA GLY A 66 -0.03 1.41 1.44
C GLY A 66 1.28 1.04 2.12
N ASP A 67 1.23 0.23 3.18
CA ASP A 67 2.43 -0.29 3.83
C ASP A 67 3.21 -1.23 2.89
N ARG A 68 2.56 -2.07 2.09
CA ARG A 68 3.25 -2.86 1.04
C ARG A 68 4.05 -1.97 0.10
N ALA A 69 3.52 -0.81 -0.29
CA ALA A 69 4.26 0.14 -1.09
C ALA A 69 5.51 0.67 -0.36
N ALA A 70 5.40 0.95 0.94
CA ALA A 70 6.54 1.39 1.75
C ALA A 70 7.63 0.30 1.84
N PHE A 71 7.24 -0.96 2.10
CA PHE A 71 8.15 -2.10 2.10
C PHE A 71 8.88 -2.28 0.76
N MET A 72 8.12 -2.26 -0.34
CA MET A 72 8.69 -2.39 -1.69
C MET A 72 9.66 -1.24 -2.01
N LEU A 73 9.31 0.00 -1.65
CA LEU A 73 10.19 1.15 -1.87
C LEU A 73 11.49 1.05 -1.06
N HIS A 74 11.39 0.58 0.18
CA HIS A 74 12.56 0.34 1.03
C HIS A 74 13.49 -0.72 0.42
N GLU A 75 12.94 -1.86 -0.03
CA GLU A 75 13.70 -2.92 -0.69
C GLU A 75 14.39 -2.41 -1.98
N PHE A 76 13.75 -1.49 -2.70
CA PHE A 76 14.34 -0.83 -3.88
C PHE A 76 15.33 0.30 -3.53
N GLY A 77 15.67 0.49 -2.26
CA GLY A 77 16.69 1.43 -1.81
C GLY A 77 16.23 2.89 -1.82
N ALA A 78 14.92 3.14 -1.64
CA ALA A 78 14.43 4.50 -1.48
C ALA A 78 15.12 5.20 -0.30
N SER A 79 15.71 6.37 -0.56
CA SER A 79 16.40 7.16 0.46
C SER A 79 15.47 7.78 1.49
N ARG A 80 14.20 8.01 1.13
CA ARG A 80 13.12 8.49 2.00
C ARG A 80 11.75 8.12 1.43
N ILE A 81 10.82 7.79 2.31
CA ILE A 81 9.43 7.42 1.98
C ILE A 81 8.48 8.39 2.70
N TYR A 82 7.63 9.06 1.93
CA TYR A 82 6.61 9.96 2.47
C TYR A 82 5.26 9.26 2.53
N LEU A 83 4.68 9.17 3.72
CA LEU A 83 3.34 8.64 3.94
C LEU A 83 2.33 9.78 3.90
N ALA A 84 1.43 9.76 2.91
CA ALA A 84 0.38 10.76 2.76
C ALA A 84 -1.00 10.07 2.74
N GLY A 85 -1.97 10.62 3.47
CA GLY A 85 -3.29 10.02 3.61
C GLY A 85 -3.30 8.72 4.42
N MET A 86 -2.23 8.44 5.18
CA MET A 86 -2.10 7.31 6.09
C MET A 86 -2.72 7.68 7.43
N ASP A 87 -4.03 7.86 7.42
CA ASP A 87 -4.82 8.09 8.64
C ASP A 87 -5.17 6.73 9.25
N LEU A 88 -4.48 6.41 10.35
CA LEU A 88 -4.70 5.18 11.12
C LEU A 88 -5.77 5.36 12.21
N GLY A 89 -6.38 6.54 12.31
CA GLY A 89 -7.41 6.82 13.30
C GLY A 89 -8.75 6.13 13.02
N GLU A 90 -9.67 6.28 13.97
CA GLU A 90 -10.99 5.64 13.94
C GLU A 90 -11.96 6.26 12.91
N GLU A 91 -11.64 7.44 12.34
CA GLU A 91 -12.55 8.12 11.41
C GLU A 91 -12.61 7.43 10.04
N ILE A 92 -13.80 6.92 9.72
CA ILE A 92 -14.09 6.25 8.46
C ILE A 92 -14.23 7.31 7.35
N GLY A 93 -13.14 7.58 6.62
CA GLY A 93 -13.15 8.47 5.46
C GLY A 93 -14.17 8.08 4.37
N ARG A 94 -14.60 9.08 3.57
CA ARG A 94 -15.67 8.97 2.56
C ARG A 94 -15.48 7.87 1.50
N TYR A 95 -14.26 7.38 1.31
CA TYR A 95 -13.91 6.35 0.32
C TYR A 95 -13.85 4.93 0.89
N SER A 96 -13.92 4.73 2.21
CA SER A 96 -14.17 3.40 2.74
C SER A 96 -15.62 3.05 2.48
N GLY A 97 -15.84 2.26 1.42
CA GLY A 97 -17.12 1.63 1.15
C GLY A 97 -17.62 0.83 2.35
N ARG A 98 -18.80 0.21 2.23
CA ARG A 98 -19.46 -0.62 3.26
C ARG A 98 -18.68 -1.89 3.66
N THR A 99 -17.36 -1.88 3.57
CA THR A 99 -16.44 -2.96 3.89
C THR A 99 -16.33 -3.08 5.41
N GLN A 100 -16.99 -4.10 5.95
CA GLN A 100 -16.80 -4.70 7.28
C GLN A 100 -16.20 -3.76 8.34
N ARG A 101 -17.04 -2.88 8.90
CA ARG A 101 -16.68 -1.92 9.96
C ARG A 101 -15.88 -2.56 11.10
N ASP A 102 -16.13 -3.85 11.36
CA ASP A 102 -15.52 -4.58 12.46
C ASP A 102 -14.07 -5.01 12.20
N ARG A 103 -13.65 -5.14 10.92
CA ARG A 103 -12.29 -5.61 10.57
C ARG A 103 -11.33 -4.47 10.25
N LYS A 104 -11.85 -3.31 9.86
CA LYS A 104 -11.04 -2.16 9.45
C LYS A 104 -10.08 -1.67 10.56
N PRO A 105 -10.50 -1.56 11.84
CA PRO A 105 -9.59 -1.14 12.91
C PRO A 105 -8.37 -2.05 13.04
N ILE A 106 -8.60 -3.38 13.03
CA ILE A 106 -7.52 -4.38 13.09
C ILE A 106 -6.56 -4.24 11.90
N LYS A 107 -7.07 -3.96 10.69
CA LYS A 107 -6.20 -3.73 9.53
C LYS A 107 -5.30 -2.49 9.70
N LEU A 108 -5.84 -1.42 10.28
CA LEU A 108 -5.11 -0.17 10.52
C LEU A 108 -4.06 -0.34 11.63
N GLU A 109 -4.40 -1.07 12.68
CA GLU A 109 -3.48 -1.44 13.76
C GLU A 109 -2.28 -2.23 13.20
N ILE A 110 -2.54 -3.30 12.43
CA ILE A 110 -1.49 -4.09 11.77
C ILE A 110 -0.64 -3.22 10.84
N CYS A 111 -1.27 -2.32 10.06
CA CYS A 111 -0.55 -1.39 9.18
C CYS A 111 0.40 -0.47 9.98
N GLY A 112 -0.08 0.09 11.10
CA GLY A 112 0.71 0.94 11.99
C GLY A 112 1.90 0.19 12.61
N GLU A 113 1.68 -1.02 13.11
CA GLU A 113 2.74 -1.88 13.64
C GLU A 113 3.79 -2.20 12.59
N LEU A 114 3.38 -2.55 11.37
CA LEU A 114 4.29 -2.86 10.28
C LEU A 114 5.10 -1.65 9.81
N LEU A 115 4.50 -0.46 9.75
CA LEU A 115 5.21 0.78 9.42
C LEU A 115 6.19 1.19 10.53
N SER A 116 5.80 1.02 11.80
CA SER A 116 6.69 1.23 12.94
C SER A 116 7.87 0.26 12.90
N TRP A 117 7.62 -1.02 12.58
CA TRP A 117 8.67 -2.03 12.44
C TRP A 117 9.61 -1.71 11.26
N LEU A 118 9.07 -1.28 10.13
CA LEU A 118 9.85 -0.86 8.96
C LEU A 118 10.76 0.34 9.27
N ALA A 119 10.27 1.32 10.02
CA ALA A 119 11.07 2.48 10.41
C ALA A 119 12.12 2.15 11.49
N GLY A 120 11.77 1.31 12.46
CA GLY A 120 12.63 0.98 13.59
C GLY A 120 13.65 -0.12 13.29
N GLU A 121 13.18 -1.33 13.01
CA GLU A 121 14.04 -2.53 12.89
C GLU A 121 14.72 -2.62 11.53
N LEU A 122 14.02 -2.23 10.46
CA LEU A 122 14.57 -2.23 9.10
C LEU A 122 15.24 -0.90 8.74
N GLY A 123 15.09 0.14 9.57
CA GLY A 123 15.81 1.41 9.44
C GLY A 123 15.39 2.26 8.23
N ALA A 124 14.17 2.08 7.74
CA ALA A 124 13.67 2.89 6.64
C ALA A 124 13.37 4.34 7.06
N ASP A 125 13.79 5.33 6.27
CA ASP A 125 13.50 6.76 6.52
C ASP A 125 12.06 7.10 6.08
N LEU A 126 11.10 6.88 6.98
CA LEU A 126 9.69 7.22 6.78
C LEU A 126 9.37 8.60 7.37
N VAL A 127 8.56 9.39 6.65
CA VAL A 127 8.02 10.66 7.14
C VAL A 127 6.51 10.68 6.92
N ASN A 128 5.74 10.93 7.99
CA ASN A 128 4.29 11.06 7.87
C ASN A 128 3.91 12.51 7.57
N VAL A 129 3.20 12.73 6.45
CA VAL A 129 2.71 14.05 6.02
C VAL A 129 1.19 14.10 5.96
N THR A 130 0.54 13.09 6.55
CA THR A 130 -0.91 13.06 6.73
C THR A 130 -1.33 14.12 7.74
N ALA A 131 -2.38 14.88 7.40
CA ALA A 131 -2.84 16.02 8.19
C ALA A 131 -3.33 15.64 9.59
N GLU A 132 -4.01 14.50 9.70
CA GLU A 132 -4.65 14.01 10.92
C GLU A 132 -4.45 12.49 11.05
N GLY A 133 -4.80 11.94 12.21
CA GLY A 133 -4.70 10.51 12.51
C GLY A 133 -3.69 10.18 13.61
N GLU A 134 -3.57 8.89 13.92
CA GLU A 134 -2.65 8.42 14.95
C GLU A 134 -1.17 8.57 14.56
N GLU A 135 -0.31 8.75 15.55
CA GLU A 135 1.14 8.79 15.37
C GLU A 135 1.68 7.36 15.18
N ILE A 136 2.63 7.20 14.27
CA ILE A 136 3.30 5.91 14.04
C ILE A 136 4.66 5.98 14.74
N PRO A 137 4.96 5.09 15.71
CA PRO A 137 6.25 5.11 16.39
C PRO A 137 7.42 4.99 15.41
N GLY A 138 8.47 5.79 15.64
CA GLY A 138 9.64 5.85 14.74
C GLY A 138 9.43 6.63 13.44
N VAL A 139 8.21 7.08 13.13
CA VAL A 139 7.88 7.81 11.91
C VAL A 139 7.48 9.26 12.24
N PRO A 140 8.37 10.25 12.10
CA PRO A 140 8.05 11.63 12.43
C PRO A 140 6.96 12.21 11.52
N ARG A 141 5.97 12.88 12.13
CA ARG A 141 4.98 13.70 11.41
C ARG A 141 5.54 15.08 11.07
N ARG A 142 5.37 15.52 9.81
CA ARG A 142 5.84 16.82 9.30
C ARG A 142 4.87 17.40 8.28
N GLU A 143 4.76 18.73 8.26
CA GLU A 143 4.15 19.44 7.13
C GLU A 143 5.15 19.54 5.98
N ILE A 144 4.69 19.33 4.75
CA ILE A 144 5.49 19.64 3.55
C ILE A 144 5.29 21.13 3.24
N SER A 145 6.30 21.94 3.55
CA SER A 145 6.41 23.35 3.17
C SER A 145 6.84 23.53 1.72
#